data_AF-A0A8G0PAW1-F1
#
_entry.id   AF-A0A8G0PAW1-F1
#
_cell.length_a   1.000
_cell.length_b   1.000
_cell.length_c   1.000
_cell.angle_alpha   90.00
_cell.angle_beta   90.00
_cell.angle_gamma   90.00
#
_symmetry.space_group_name_H-M   'P 1'
#
loop_
_entity.id
_entity.type
_entity.pdbx_description
1 polymer ?
#
loop_
_entity_poly.entity_id
_entity_poly.type
_entity_poly.pdbx_seq_one_letter_code
_entity_poly.pdbx_strand_id
1 'polypeptide(L)'
;MVKKQNKGKNQPKFDVQKYSLKLFGVDLFAIESVCSGTVTSFLAEIGTDIYKFKTSKQFVNWLRLAPNNKISGGKVLSSRTPKGKNKFALTLRNAANTIERKKEGYLVMFFKRISFKKEEVLQLQQQQEK
;
A
#
# COMPACT_ATOMS: atom_id res chain seq x y z
N MET A 1 -17.91 16.92 -3.97
CA MET A 1 -17.82 17.26 -2.53
C MET A 1 -16.70 16.45 -1.89
N VAL A 2 -15.64 17.09 -1.40
CA VAL A 2 -14.54 16.42 -0.68
C VAL A 2 -15.05 16.05 0.71
N LYS A 3 -15.11 14.75 1.03
CA LYS A 3 -15.48 14.29 2.38
C LYS A 3 -14.36 14.66 3.36
N LYS A 4 -14.70 15.49 4.36
CA LYS A 4 -13.79 15.90 5.42
C LYS A 4 -13.35 14.67 6.23
N GLN A 5 -12.05 14.41 6.27
CA GLN A 5 -11.49 13.31 7.07
C GLN A 5 -11.59 13.63 8.57
N ASN A 6 -11.91 12.62 9.39
CA ASN A 6 -11.94 12.77 10.84
C ASN A 6 -10.53 13.11 11.36
N LYS A 7 -10.43 14.15 12.22
CA LYS A 7 -9.15 14.63 12.76
C LYS A 7 -8.58 13.60 13.74
N GLY A 8 -7.49 12.93 13.35
CA GLY A 8 -6.71 12.05 14.23
C GLY A 8 -5.62 12.81 15.01
N LYS A 9 -5.12 12.22 16.10
CA LYS A 9 -4.12 12.83 17.00
C LYS A 9 -2.80 13.22 16.32
N ASN A 10 -2.46 12.58 15.19
CA ASN A 10 -1.19 12.78 14.46
C ASN A 10 -1.36 13.58 13.15
N GLN A 11 -2.39 14.43 13.05
CA GLN A 11 -2.53 15.26 11.86
C GLN A 11 -1.62 16.50 11.91
N PRO A 12 -0.93 16.81 10.81
CA PRO A 12 -0.19 18.06 10.69
C PRO A 12 -1.15 19.26 10.78
N LYS A 13 -0.65 20.36 11.34
CA LYS A 13 -1.44 21.57 11.60
C LYS A 13 -1.82 22.35 10.34
N PHE A 14 -1.23 22.03 9.19
CA PHE A 14 -1.43 22.70 7.91
C PHE A 14 -2.30 21.85 6.96
N ASP A 15 -2.89 22.51 5.95
CA ASP A 15 -3.76 21.87 4.97
C ASP A 15 -2.97 21.05 3.93
N VAL A 16 -2.72 19.78 4.25
CA VAL A 16 -1.98 18.85 3.39
C VAL A 16 -2.67 18.63 2.04
N GLN A 17 -3.99 18.73 1.98
CA GLN A 17 -4.72 18.50 0.73
C GLN A 17 -4.41 19.61 -0.27
N LYS A 18 -4.44 20.87 0.17
CA LYS A 18 -4.09 22.01 -0.69
C LYS A 18 -2.66 21.95 -1.19
N TYR A 19 -1.70 21.57 -0.33
CA TYR A 19 -0.31 21.39 -0.76
C TYR A 19 -0.12 20.22 -1.72
N SER A 20 -0.77 19.09 -1.47
CA SER A 20 -0.74 17.92 -2.37
C SER A 20 -1.23 18.29 -3.76
N LEU A 21 -2.34 19.02 -3.86
CA LEU A 21 -2.89 19.46 -5.13
C LEU A 21 -1.92 20.39 -5.88
N LYS A 22 -1.27 21.32 -5.17
CA LYS A 22 -0.28 22.22 -5.76
C LYS A 22 0.97 21.49 -6.26
N LEU A 23 1.41 20.44 -5.56
CA LEU A 23 2.64 19.70 -5.89
C LEU A 23 2.43 18.69 -7.02
N PHE A 24 1.34 17.92 -6.98
CA PHE A 24 1.11 16.81 -7.91
C PHE A 24 0.12 17.15 -9.03
N GLY A 25 -0.62 18.26 -8.92
CA GLY A 25 -1.71 18.61 -9.85
C GLY A 25 -2.93 17.68 -9.75
N VAL A 26 -2.91 16.70 -8.86
CA VAL A 26 -3.93 15.67 -8.70
C VAL A 26 -4.35 15.59 -7.23
N ASP A 27 -5.65 15.41 -6.98
CA ASP A 27 -6.17 15.23 -5.62
C ASP A 27 -5.96 13.78 -5.13
N LEU A 28 -4.88 13.55 -4.37
CA LEU A 28 -4.59 12.26 -3.76
C LEU A 28 -5.64 11.82 -2.73
N PHE A 29 -6.40 12.76 -2.16
CA PHE A 29 -7.44 12.47 -1.15
C PHE A 29 -8.73 11.94 -1.76
N ALA A 30 -8.86 11.98 -3.09
CA ALA A 30 -9.96 11.33 -3.81
C ALA A 30 -9.90 9.80 -3.69
N ILE A 31 -8.71 9.24 -3.46
CA ILE A 31 -8.53 7.81 -3.27
C ILE A 31 -9.02 7.40 -1.89
N GLU A 32 -9.86 6.37 -1.86
CA GLU A 32 -10.42 5.86 -0.62
C GLU A 32 -9.32 5.38 0.34
N SER A 33 -9.43 5.78 1.61
CA SER A 33 -8.49 5.43 2.70
C SER A 33 -7.12 6.10 2.62
N VAL A 34 -6.87 6.98 1.64
CA VAL A 34 -5.75 7.91 1.69
C VAL A 34 -6.06 9.00 2.70
N CYS A 35 -5.16 9.17 3.67
CA CYS A 35 -5.25 10.21 4.68
C CYS A 35 -4.00 11.10 4.63
N SER A 36 -4.04 12.21 5.38
CA SER A 36 -2.91 13.13 5.46
C SER A 36 -1.61 12.44 5.86
N GLY A 37 -1.63 11.45 6.76
CA GLY A 37 -0.43 10.70 7.16
C GLY A 37 0.19 9.89 6.02
N THR A 38 -0.63 9.32 5.14
CA THR A 38 -0.17 8.59 3.94
C THR A 38 0.49 9.55 2.95
N VAL A 39 -0.13 10.71 2.71
CA VAL A 39 0.40 11.73 1.79
C VAL A 39 1.70 12.35 2.32
N THR A 40 1.77 12.63 3.62
CA THR A 40 3.01 13.13 4.24
C THR A 40 4.13 12.10 4.15
N SER A 41 3.83 10.82 4.41
CA SER A 41 4.84 9.74 4.32
C SER A 41 5.29 9.49 2.88
N PHE A 42 4.36 9.64 1.92
CA PHE A 42 4.67 9.59 0.49
C PHE A 42 5.65 10.70 0.10
N LEU A 43 5.34 11.94 0.49
CA LEU A 43 6.18 13.10 0.20
C LEU A 43 7.56 12.99 0.87
N ALA A 44 7.63 12.47 2.10
CA ALA A 44 8.88 12.32 2.84
C ALA A 44 9.81 11.23 2.26
N GLU A 45 9.26 10.16 1.68
CA GLU A 45 10.05 9.01 1.21
C GLU A 45 10.38 9.08 -0.29
N ILE A 46 9.45 9.57 -1.12
CA ILE A 46 9.60 9.61 -2.59
C ILE A 46 9.92 11.02 -3.08
N GLY A 47 9.34 12.03 -2.43
CA GLY A 47 9.38 13.41 -2.87
C GLY A 47 8.31 13.73 -3.91
N THR A 48 8.60 14.68 -4.80
CA THR A 48 7.69 15.15 -5.84
C THR A 48 7.75 14.33 -7.13
N ASP A 49 8.80 13.51 -7.30
CA ASP A 49 9.05 12.78 -8.55
C ASP A 49 8.92 11.27 -8.36
N ILE A 50 7.79 10.75 -8.86
CA ILE A 50 7.47 9.32 -8.93
C ILE A 50 8.09 8.63 -10.15
N TYR A 51 8.54 9.38 -11.16
CA TYR A 51 9.03 8.85 -12.43
C TYR A 51 10.47 8.34 -12.35
N LYS A 52 11.12 8.48 -11.18
CA LYS A 52 12.40 7.83 -10.86
C LYS A 52 12.34 6.30 -11.02
N PHE A 53 11.16 5.71 -10.88
CA PHE A 53 10.95 4.27 -11.07
C PHE A 53 10.47 3.98 -12.49
N LYS A 54 11.24 3.20 -13.25
CA LYS A 54 10.91 2.85 -14.64
C LYS A 54 9.64 2.00 -14.76
N THR A 55 9.34 1.21 -13.73
CA THR A 55 8.14 0.36 -13.69
C THR A 55 7.51 0.31 -12.30
N SER A 56 6.21 0.05 -12.24
CA SER A 56 5.49 -0.19 -10.98
C SER A 56 6.06 -1.36 -10.19
N LYS A 57 6.60 -2.39 -10.87
CA LYS A 57 7.25 -3.55 -10.21
C LYS A 57 8.49 -3.13 -9.44
N GLN A 58 9.32 -2.25 -9.99
CA GLN A 58 10.50 -1.71 -9.31
C GLN A 58 10.10 -0.91 -8.07
N PHE A 59 9.04 -0.10 -8.18
CA PHE A 59 8.50 0.65 -7.05
C PHE A 59 8.03 -0.26 -5.91
N VAL A 60 7.23 -1.29 -6.21
CA VAL A 60 6.72 -2.25 -5.21
C VAL A 60 7.87 -3.07 -4.59
N ASN A 61 8.90 -3.40 -5.36
CA ASN A 61 10.10 -4.07 -4.85
C ASN A 61 10.92 -3.15 -3.91
N TRP A 62 11.08 -1.87 -4.26
CA TRP A 62 11.71 -0.85 -3.41
C TRP A 62 10.98 -0.69 -2.07
N LEU A 63 9.64 -0.73 -2.09
CA LEU A 63 8.81 -0.75 -0.88
C LEU A 63 8.89 -2.05 -0.08
N ARG A 64 9.55 -3.09 -0.60
CA ARG A 64 9.64 -4.42 0.00
C ARG A 64 8.26 -5.06 0.20
N LEU A 65 7.33 -4.81 -0.72
CA LEU A 65 6.00 -5.42 -0.75
C LEU A 65 5.94 -6.66 -1.66
N ALA A 66 6.82 -6.73 -2.66
CA ALA A 66 6.94 -7.89 -3.52
C ALA A 66 7.78 -9.01 -2.86
N PRO A 67 7.47 -10.29 -3.12
CA PRO A 67 8.32 -11.41 -2.73
C PRO A 67 9.68 -11.31 -3.42
N ASN A 68 10.76 -11.66 -2.69
CA ASN A 68 12.10 -11.73 -3.27
C ASN A 68 12.44 -13.19 -3.58
N ASN A 69 12.24 -13.57 -4.84
CA ASN A 69 12.51 -14.94 -5.30
C ASN A 69 14.01 -15.17 -5.48
N LYS A 70 14.61 -15.95 -4.58
CA LYS A 70 15.98 -16.44 -4.72
C LYS A 70 15.97 -17.71 -5.55
N ILE A 71 16.52 -17.66 -6.76
CA ILE A 71 16.59 -18.79 -7.70
C ILE A 71 18.06 -19.15 -7.89
N SER A 72 18.39 -20.41 -7.71
CA SER A 72 19.72 -20.96 -8.01
C SER A 72 19.55 -22.33 -8.66
N GLY A 73 20.33 -22.63 -9.70
CA GLY A 73 20.26 -23.92 -10.41
C GLY A 73 18.86 -24.28 -10.94
N GLY A 74 18.04 -23.29 -11.29
CA GLY A 74 16.66 -23.51 -11.76
C GLY A 74 15.62 -23.79 -10.66
N LYS A 75 16.02 -23.87 -9.38
CA LYS A 75 15.12 -24.10 -8.25
C LYS A 75 14.90 -22.82 -7.43
N VAL A 76 13.66 -22.58 -7.01
CA VAL A 76 13.32 -21.50 -6.08
C VAL A 76 13.76 -21.93 -4.67
N LEU A 77 14.78 -21.26 -4.15
CA LEU A 77 15.29 -21.48 -2.79
C LEU A 77 14.46 -20.76 -1.74
N SER A 78 13.91 -19.58 -2.08
CA SER A 78 13.06 -18.81 -1.19
C SER A 78 12.20 -17.82 -1.99
N SER A 79 10.95 -17.64 -1.59
CA SER A 79 10.00 -16.66 -2.14
C SER A 79 9.48 -15.69 -1.08
N ARG A 80 10.21 -15.55 0.04
CA ARG A 80 9.73 -14.78 1.20
C ARG A 80 9.67 -13.28 0.90
N THR A 81 8.57 -12.64 1.27
CA THR A 81 8.48 -11.17 1.27
C THR A 81 9.41 -10.60 2.33
N PRO A 82 10.36 -9.74 1.95
CA PRO A 82 11.34 -9.22 2.89
C PRO A 82 10.69 -8.25 3.89
N LYS A 83 11.06 -8.36 5.17
CA LYS A 83 10.70 -7.34 6.17
C LYS A 83 11.50 -6.06 5.87
N GLY A 84 10.86 -4.90 6.01
CA GLY A 84 11.43 -3.61 5.65
C GLY A 84 11.03 -2.51 6.63
N LYS A 85 11.94 -1.54 6.84
CA LYS A 85 11.70 -0.35 7.68
C LYS A 85 11.07 0.83 6.91
N ASN A 86 10.62 0.61 5.67
CA ASN A 86 10.04 1.67 4.85
C ASN A 86 8.71 2.14 5.48
N LYS A 87 8.66 3.41 5.90
CA LYS A 87 7.51 3.99 6.60
C LYS A 87 6.32 4.15 5.66
N PHE A 88 6.55 4.49 4.39
CA PHE A 88 5.48 4.58 3.41
C PHE A 88 4.79 3.23 3.20
N ALA A 89 5.55 2.13 3.12
CA ALA A 89 4.98 0.78 3.06
C ALA A 89 4.11 0.45 4.29
N LEU A 90 4.49 0.92 5.49
CA LEU A 90 3.65 0.76 6.69
C LEU A 90 2.36 1.56 6.59
N THR A 91 2.41 2.82 6.13
CA THR A 91 1.20 3.63 5.94
C THR A 91 0.25 3.04 4.91
N LEU A 92 0.75 2.43 3.84
CA LEU A 92 -0.06 1.71 2.86
C LEU A 92 -0.77 0.50 3.48
N ARG A 93 -0.09 -0.26 4.35
CA ARG A 93 -0.73 -1.37 5.09
C ARG A 93 -1.84 -0.86 6.01
N ASN A 94 -1.61 0.26 6.71
CA ASN A 94 -2.63 0.88 7.55
C ASN A 94 -3.84 1.39 6.74
N ALA A 95 -3.59 1.93 5.54
CA ALA A 95 -4.65 2.32 4.61
C ALA A 95 -5.45 1.09 4.16
N ALA A 96 -4.79 -0.01 3.80
CA ALA A 96 -5.43 -1.27 3.44
C ALA A 96 -6.30 -1.85 4.58
N ASN A 97 -5.80 -1.87 5.81
CA ASN A 97 -6.57 -2.29 7.00
C ASN A 97 -7.80 -1.39 7.24
N THR A 98 -7.75 -0.13 6.78
CA THR A 98 -8.90 0.77 6.88
C THR A 98 -9.93 0.48 5.79
N ILE A 99 -9.49 0.09 4.58
CA ILE A 99 -10.38 -0.39 3.50
C ILE A 99 -11.10 -1.66 3.95
N GLU A 100 -10.40 -2.61 4.55
CA GLU A 100 -10.98 -3.87 5.03
C GLU A 100 -12.16 -3.65 5.99
N ARG A 101 -12.06 -2.65 6.88
CA ARG A 101 -13.11 -2.33 7.84
C ARG A 101 -14.33 -1.61 7.23
N LYS A 102 -14.24 -1.14 5.99
CA LYS A 102 -15.36 -0.48 5.32
C LYS A 102 -16.36 -1.51 4.79
N LYS A 103 -17.63 -1.13 4.84
CA LYS A 103 -18.74 -2.00 4.41
C LYS A 103 -18.85 -2.08 2.88
N GLU A 104 -18.64 -0.95 2.20
CA GLU A 104 -18.95 -0.76 0.79
C GLU A 104 -17.85 0.04 0.09
N GLY A 105 -17.67 -0.21 -1.21
CA GLY A 105 -16.70 0.48 -2.06
C GLY A 105 -16.01 -0.46 -3.05
N TYR A 106 -15.58 0.08 -4.20
CA TYR A 106 -14.87 -0.67 -5.22
C TYR A 106 -13.57 -1.30 -4.67
N LEU A 107 -12.83 -0.55 -3.86
CA LEU A 107 -11.57 -1.02 -3.25
C LEU A 107 -11.80 -2.12 -2.21
N VAL A 108 -12.95 -2.11 -1.52
CA VAL A 108 -13.34 -3.18 -0.58
C VAL A 108 -13.62 -4.48 -1.34
N MET A 109 -14.38 -4.40 -2.44
CA MET A 109 -14.65 -5.56 -3.30
C MET A 109 -13.35 -6.13 -3.88
N PHE A 110 -12.46 -5.26 -4.33
CA PHE A 110 -11.14 -5.65 -4.83
C PHE A 110 -10.28 -6.33 -3.76
N PHE A 111 -10.26 -5.79 -2.53
CA PHE A 111 -9.55 -6.38 -1.41
C PHE A 111 -10.09 -7.77 -1.07
N LYS A 112 -11.41 -7.92 -0.92
CA LYS A 112 -12.07 -9.22 -0.64
C LYS A 112 -11.72 -10.27 -1.70
N ARG A 113 -11.72 -9.89 -2.98
CA ARG A 113 -11.33 -10.78 -4.09
C ARG A 113 -9.88 -11.25 -3.99
N ILE A 114 -8.95 -10.40 -3.54
CA ILE A 114 -7.55 -10.79 -3.35
C ILE A 114 -7.40 -11.69 -2.11
N SER A 115 -8.08 -11.36 -1.01
CA SER A 115 -8.02 -12.14 0.22
C SER A 115 -8.54 -13.56 0.03
N PHE A 116 -9.65 -13.74 -0.71
CA PHE A 116 -10.21 -15.06 -0.99
C PHE A 116 -9.21 -15.99 -1.68
N LYS A 117 -8.51 -15.51 -2.72
CA LYS A 117 -7.47 -16.27 -3.42
C LYS A 117 -6.32 -16.68 -2.50
N LYS A 118 -6.01 -15.85 -1.51
CA LYS A 118 -4.93 -16.12 -0.55
C LYS A 118 -5.34 -17.20 0.45
N GLU A 119 -6.58 -17.18 0.90
CA GLU A 119 -7.14 -18.18 1.81
C GLU A 119 -7.20 -19.56 1.15
N GLU A 120 -7.63 -19.64 -0.11
CA GLU A 120 -7.61 -20.89 -0.89
C GLU A 120 -6.20 -21.48 -0.97
N VAL A 121 -5.19 -20.66 -1.29
CA VAL A 121 -3.79 -21.13 -1.38
C VAL A 121 -3.25 -21.59 -0.02
N LEU A 122 -3.63 -20.93 1.08
CA LEU A 122 -3.22 -21.32 2.43
C LEU A 122 -3.84 -22.65 2.85
N GLN A 123 -5.11 -22.89 2.52
CA GLN A 123 -5.79 -24.15 2.82
C GLN A 123 -5.17 -25.32 2.05
N LEU A 124 -4.81 -25.11 0.78
CA LEU A 124 -4.12 -26.12 -0.03
C LEU A 124 -2.73 -26.46 0.52
N GLN A 125 -1.98 -25.47 1.02
CA GLN A 125 -0.68 -25.72 1.66
C GLN A 125 -0.83 -26.54 2.96
N GLN A 126 -1.84 -26.24 3.78
CA GLN A 126 -2.09 -26.98 5.02
C GLN A 126 -2.57 -28.43 4.78
N GLN A 127 -3.16 -28.73 3.63
CA GLN A 127 -3.54 -30.10 3.24
C GLN A 127 -2.35 -30.92 2.73
N GLN A 128 -1.30 -30.27 2.20
CA GLN A 128 -0.10 -30.96 1.71
C GLN A 128 0.95 -31.23 2.82
N GLU A 129 0.85 -30.54 3.96
CA GLU A 129 1.72 -30.73 5.13
C GLU A 129 1.16 -31.76 6.14
N LYS A 130 -0.05 -32.31 5.91
CA LYS A 130 -0.65 -33.42 6.67
C LYS A 130 -0.47 -34.74 5.92
#